data_AF-A0A9P1FQ23-F1
#
_entry.id   AF-A0A9P1FQ23-F1
#
_cell.length_a   1.000
_cell.length_b   1.000
_cell.length_c   1.000
_cell.angle_alpha   90.00
_cell.angle_beta   90.00
_cell.angle_gamma   90.00
#
_symmetry.space_group_name_H-M   'P 1'
#
loop_
_entity.id
_entity.type
_entity.pdbx_description
1 polymer ?
#
loop_
_entity_poly.entity_id
_entity_poly.type
_entity_poly.pdbx_seq_one_letter_code
_entity_poly.pdbx_strand_id
1 'polypeptide(L)'
;MVAWPFLLPNVLVRAMVSHGFLRLLGDLQRLEGYWNQLLRDFPEHPARGKETRSIPLTLYGDEGNALGGSWMTFHFQPDLSPLLSNSACSRYLITTVPSSMYVYDEDGVNVTLQAVGAIIRDSINDLGTRGCTIRDESGDTVLDLQFYLVNFKGDWKYISQLFCLERYATREEVCWKCMATKGTSDESWSYSNVSDDAPWRSTMYSQLPWPNHVVPSLTSVLGFSLKMIGVDILHIWHLGVGRDLCASAIRILASKRGYWRGRNQEERLKTATQRLKWYAKQNRHSLALSKLSKQSLSWKTDAFPELKAKGYDCFVVLRWLVWEAGNKDIGNDTLATALWSADCWLNLLAKSSMFLSDLEESNRLTLGRLMINTYACLATHAVENKQFLFRLRPKFHLLHHLTIDTRPSNLNSNIHATWIDEDGVKKWMRIKRQVHKRTATISVIQRFVLGLRTTLARGMELARSSQ
;
A
#
# COMPACT_ATOMS: atom_id res chain seq x y z
N MET A 1 -25.58 9.85 24.04
CA MET A 1 -24.47 9.37 23.19
C MET A 1 -23.41 10.44 23.13
N VAL A 2 -22.14 10.12 23.40
CA VAL A 2 -21.03 11.07 23.21
C VAL A 2 -20.66 11.04 21.73
N ALA A 3 -20.72 12.18 21.05
CA ALA A 3 -20.29 12.27 19.64
C ALA A 3 -18.80 11.93 19.53
N TRP A 4 -18.44 11.00 18.64
CA TRP A 4 -17.04 10.70 18.38
C TRP A 4 -16.39 11.88 17.62
N PRO A 5 -15.16 12.29 17.97
CA PRO A 5 -14.53 13.43 17.32
C PRO A 5 -14.04 13.11 15.90
N PHE A 6 -14.39 13.98 14.95
CA PHE A 6 -13.98 13.92 13.55
C PHE A 6 -13.48 15.28 13.06
N LEU A 7 -12.48 15.27 12.19
CA LEU A 7 -12.19 16.36 11.27
C LEU A 7 -12.71 15.94 9.90
N LEU A 8 -13.94 16.35 9.58
CA LEU A 8 -14.64 15.89 8.38
C LEU A 8 -13.92 16.38 7.10
N PRO A 9 -13.70 15.49 6.10
CA PRO A 9 -13.07 15.87 4.83
C PRO A 9 -13.66 17.11 4.16
N ASN A 10 -14.99 17.24 4.14
CA ASN A 10 -15.67 18.37 3.49
C ASN A 10 -15.39 19.70 4.18
N VAL A 11 -15.44 19.73 5.51
CA VAL A 11 -15.13 20.90 6.33
C VAL A 11 -13.68 21.31 6.13
N LEU A 12 -12.77 20.33 6.19
CA LEU A 12 -11.35 20.60 6.05
C LEU A 12 -10.98 21.11 4.65
N VAL A 13 -11.46 20.45 3.59
CA VAL A 13 -11.21 20.86 2.20
C VAL A 13 -11.71 22.29 1.96
N ARG A 14 -12.94 22.61 2.35
CA ARG A 14 -13.50 23.96 2.18
C ARG A 14 -12.70 25.01 2.95
N ALA A 15 -12.30 24.70 4.18
CA ALA A 15 -11.44 25.58 4.98
C ALA A 15 -10.07 25.79 4.31
N MET A 16 -9.48 24.74 3.73
CA MET A 16 -8.21 24.87 3.01
C MET A 16 -8.35 25.75 1.76
N VAL A 17 -9.41 25.56 0.98
CA VAL A 17 -9.68 26.38 -0.20
C VAL A 17 -9.91 27.84 0.18
N SER A 18 -10.76 28.11 1.19
CA SER A 18 -11.06 29.49 1.62
C SER A 18 -9.86 30.25 2.19
N HIS A 19 -8.82 29.54 2.65
CA HIS A 19 -7.58 30.12 3.15
C HIS A 19 -6.43 30.09 2.12
N GLY A 20 -6.73 29.83 0.83
CA GLY A 20 -5.76 29.92 -0.25
C GLY A 20 -4.80 28.72 -0.37
N PHE A 21 -5.16 27.56 0.19
CA PHE A 21 -4.36 26.34 0.13
C PHE A 21 -4.79 25.36 -0.97
N LEU A 22 -5.54 25.81 -1.97
CA LEU A 22 -6.03 24.97 -3.08
C LEU A 22 -4.91 24.20 -3.79
N ARG A 23 -3.75 24.83 -3.99
CA ARG A 23 -2.60 24.21 -4.69
C ARG A 23 -2.05 22.96 -3.97
N LEU A 24 -2.32 22.79 -2.67
CA LEU A 24 -1.96 21.56 -1.95
C LEU A 24 -2.96 20.42 -2.16
N LEU A 25 -4.18 20.76 -2.59
CA LEU A 25 -5.26 19.82 -2.88
C LEU A 25 -5.23 19.28 -4.31
N GLY A 26 -4.43 19.86 -5.19
CA GLY A 26 -4.28 19.34 -6.54
C GLY A 26 -3.59 20.31 -7.49
N ASP A 27 -3.05 19.75 -8.56
CA ASP A 27 -2.62 20.50 -9.74
C ASP A 27 -3.78 20.57 -10.74
N LEU A 28 -4.42 21.75 -10.83
CA LEU A 28 -5.58 21.96 -11.69
C LEU A 28 -5.28 21.73 -13.18
N GLN A 29 -4.04 22.00 -13.61
CA GLN A 29 -3.63 21.84 -15.02
C GLN A 29 -3.57 20.36 -15.42
N ARG A 30 -3.44 19.46 -14.45
CA ARG A 30 -3.33 18.02 -14.67
C ARG A 30 -4.66 17.28 -14.54
N LEU A 31 -5.74 17.95 -14.14
CA LEU A 31 -7.02 17.28 -13.85
C LEU A 31 -7.61 16.60 -15.09
N GLU A 32 -7.64 17.30 -16.23
CA GLU A 32 -8.20 16.76 -17.46
C GLU A 32 -7.44 15.52 -17.93
N GLY A 33 -6.12 15.60 -18.04
CA GLY A 33 -5.27 14.46 -18.41
C GLY A 33 -5.40 13.29 -17.43
N TYR A 34 -5.48 13.57 -16.13
CA TYR A 34 -5.71 12.54 -15.11
C TYR A 34 -7.04 11.81 -15.33
N TRP A 35 -8.14 12.54 -15.49
CA TRP A 35 -9.45 11.92 -15.64
C TRP A 35 -9.65 11.26 -17.00
N ASN A 36 -9.14 11.84 -18.08
CA ASN A 36 -9.16 11.21 -19.40
C ASN A 36 -8.48 9.83 -19.39
N GLN A 37 -7.46 9.66 -18.57
CA GLN A 37 -6.82 8.37 -18.37
C GLN A 37 -7.61 7.47 -17.41
N LEU A 38 -7.99 7.98 -16.23
CA LEU A 38 -8.65 7.18 -15.20
C LEU A 38 -10.07 6.73 -15.58
N LEU A 39 -10.84 7.56 -16.29
CA LEU A 39 -12.20 7.24 -16.76
C LEU A 39 -12.23 6.07 -17.75
N ARG A 40 -11.09 5.65 -18.31
CA ARG A 40 -10.98 4.41 -19.09
C ARG A 40 -11.28 3.18 -18.23
N ASP A 41 -10.95 3.23 -16.94
CA ASP A 41 -11.28 2.15 -16.00
C ASP A 41 -12.68 2.29 -15.40
N PHE A 42 -13.17 3.53 -15.31
CA PHE A 42 -14.42 3.89 -14.65
C PHE A 42 -15.26 4.78 -15.56
N PRO A 43 -15.84 4.24 -16.64
CA PRO A 43 -16.54 5.06 -17.61
C PRO A 43 -17.72 5.79 -16.97
N GLU A 44 -18.48 5.15 -16.09
CA GLU A 44 -19.66 5.74 -15.44
C GLU A 44 -19.35 6.60 -14.20
N HIS A 45 -18.08 6.96 -13.98
CA HIS A 45 -17.71 7.72 -12.79
C HIS A 45 -18.30 9.16 -12.84
N PRO A 46 -18.80 9.72 -11.73
CA PRO A 46 -19.45 11.04 -11.70
C PRO A 46 -18.60 12.26 -12.11
N ALA A 47 -17.29 12.06 -12.26
CA ALA A 47 -16.37 13.05 -12.78
C ALA A 47 -16.44 13.21 -14.31
N ARG A 48 -17.11 12.29 -15.03
CA ARG A 48 -17.32 12.38 -16.47
C ARG A 48 -18.08 13.67 -16.83
N GLY A 49 -17.56 14.41 -17.80
CA GLY A 49 -18.04 15.74 -18.19
C GLY A 49 -17.68 16.86 -17.21
N LYS A 50 -16.84 16.57 -16.21
CA LYS A 50 -16.39 17.51 -15.17
C LYS A 50 -14.91 17.35 -14.86
N GLU A 51 -14.15 16.81 -15.81
CA GLU A 51 -12.77 16.39 -15.68
C GLU A 51 -11.88 17.55 -15.23
N THR A 52 -12.06 18.73 -15.79
CA THR A 52 -11.28 19.95 -15.49
C THR A 52 -11.53 20.55 -14.11
N ARG A 53 -12.54 20.07 -13.38
CA ARG A 53 -12.94 20.61 -12.06
C ARG A 53 -13.10 19.55 -10.98
N SER A 54 -12.69 18.31 -11.25
CA SER A 54 -12.86 17.17 -10.35
C SER A 54 -11.53 16.83 -9.69
N ILE A 55 -11.37 17.02 -8.38
CA ILE A 55 -10.15 16.68 -7.64
C ILE A 55 -10.23 15.23 -7.14
N PRO A 56 -9.32 14.34 -7.57
CA PRO A 56 -9.27 12.96 -7.10
C PRO A 56 -8.70 12.86 -5.69
N LEU A 57 -9.39 12.11 -4.83
CA LEU A 57 -9.00 11.81 -3.45
C LEU A 57 -8.72 10.31 -3.27
N THR A 58 -7.75 10.01 -2.43
CA THR A 58 -7.51 8.67 -1.87
C THR A 58 -7.89 8.69 -0.39
N LEU A 59 -8.55 7.64 0.08
CA LEU A 59 -8.78 7.36 1.50
C LEU A 59 -7.80 6.28 1.97
N TYR A 60 -7.19 6.49 3.12
CA TYR A 60 -6.31 5.52 3.75
C TYR A 60 -6.72 5.25 5.19
N GLY A 61 -6.49 4.02 5.64
CA GLY A 61 -6.43 3.71 7.05
C GLY A 61 -5.48 2.57 7.39
N ASP A 62 -4.99 2.62 8.63
CA ASP A 62 -4.07 1.65 9.21
C ASP A 62 -4.05 1.77 10.74
N GLU A 63 -3.53 0.75 11.41
CA GLU A 63 -3.39 0.66 12.85
C GLU A 63 -2.03 1.20 13.34
N GLY A 64 -2.09 2.22 14.19
CA GLY A 64 -0.93 2.78 14.88
C GLY A 64 -0.90 2.40 16.36
N ASN A 65 0.31 2.18 16.91
CA ASN A 65 0.48 1.91 18.34
C ASN A 65 0.78 3.19 19.15
N ALA A 66 -0.06 3.47 20.15
CA ALA A 66 0.11 4.55 21.11
C ALA A 66 -0.60 4.25 22.44
N LEU A 67 -0.06 4.79 23.54
CA LEU A 67 -0.67 4.69 24.88
C LEU A 67 -0.98 3.24 25.31
N GLY A 68 -0.10 2.30 24.94
CA GLY A 68 -0.23 0.88 25.26
C GLY A 68 -1.32 0.12 24.49
N GLY A 69 -1.86 0.69 23.40
CA GLY A 69 -2.86 0.02 22.56
C GLY A 69 -2.73 0.36 21.07
N SER A 70 -3.53 -0.34 20.27
CA SER A 70 -3.67 -0.11 18.82
C SER A 70 -4.81 0.89 18.54
N TRP A 71 -4.62 1.72 17.53
CA TRP A 71 -5.57 2.74 17.09
C TRP A 71 -5.68 2.74 15.57
N MET A 72 -6.88 2.48 15.06
CA MET A 72 -7.18 2.77 13.65
C MET A 72 -7.02 4.26 13.43
N THR A 73 -6.36 4.64 12.35
CA THR A 73 -6.23 6.02 11.91
C THR A 73 -6.78 6.16 10.52
N PHE A 74 -7.65 7.13 10.30
CA PHE A 74 -8.19 7.46 8.99
C PHE A 74 -7.64 8.81 8.54
N HIS A 75 -7.19 8.88 7.30
CA HIS A 75 -6.83 10.13 6.64
C HIS A 75 -7.15 10.07 5.15
N PHE A 76 -7.24 11.23 4.52
CA PHE A 76 -7.34 11.32 3.08
C PHE A 76 -6.16 12.12 2.51
N GLN A 77 -5.98 12.00 1.20
CA GLN A 77 -5.01 12.76 0.43
C GLN A 77 -5.57 13.03 -0.97
N PRO A 78 -5.16 14.11 -1.63
CA PRO A 78 -5.42 14.33 -3.04
C PRO A 78 -4.35 13.63 -3.90
N ASP A 79 -4.77 12.91 -4.92
CA ASP A 79 -3.87 12.16 -5.81
C ASP A 79 -2.97 13.07 -6.64
N LEU A 80 -3.39 14.32 -6.88
CA LEU A 80 -2.64 15.31 -7.64
C LEU A 80 -1.94 16.35 -6.75
N SER A 81 -1.77 16.06 -5.46
CA SER A 81 -1.00 16.95 -4.58
C SER A 81 0.45 17.10 -5.10
N PRO A 82 1.03 18.32 -5.16
CA PRO A 82 2.43 18.47 -5.57
C PRO A 82 3.41 17.91 -4.53
N LEU A 83 2.93 17.55 -3.33
CA LEU A 83 3.74 17.13 -2.20
C LEU A 83 3.43 15.68 -1.75
N LEU A 84 3.11 14.79 -2.70
CA LEU A 84 2.78 13.38 -2.40
C LEU A 84 3.84 12.65 -1.57
N SER A 85 5.12 13.04 -1.69
CA SER A 85 6.25 12.47 -0.94
C SER A 85 6.44 13.08 0.46
N ASN A 86 5.65 14.10 0.82
CA ASN A 86 5.72 14.76 2.12
C ASN A 86 4.43 14.48 2.90
N SER A 87 4.49 13.53 3.83
CA SER A 87 3.32 13.13 4.63
C SER A 87 2.72 14.26 5.47
N ALA A 88 3.53 15.24 5.89
CA ALA A 88 3.04 16.34 6.71
C ALA A 88 2.12 17.28 5.94
N CYS A 89 2.37 17.48 4.65
CA CYS A 89 1.65 18.45 3.81
C CYS A 89 0.63 17.82 2.86
N SER A 90 0.57 16.49 2.76
CA SER A 90 -0.33 15.80 1.82
C SER A 90 -1.31 14.82 2.47
N ARG A 91 -1.13 14.48 3.76
CA ARG A 91 -2.04 13.58 4.49
C ARG A 91 -2.84 14.35 5.53
N TYR A 92 -4.16 14.25 5.43
CA TYR A 92 -5.08 15.02 6.25
C TYR A 92 -5.87 14.11 7.20
N LEU A 93 -5.54 14.18 8.48
CA LEU A 93 -6.15 13.36 9.54
C LEU A 93 -7.67 13.58 9.58
N ILE A 94 -8.44 12.49 9.58
CA ILE A 94 -9.89 12.52 9.78
C ILE A 94 -10.23 12.18 11.23
N THR A 95 -9.81 10.99 11.68
CA THR A 95 -10.06 10.55 13.06
C THR A 95 -9.10 9.42 13.44
N THR A 96 -9.11 9.06 14.72
CA THR A 96 -8.47 7.83 15.23
C THR A 96 -9.43 7.08 16.15
N VAL A 97 -9.47 5.76 16.07
CA VAL A 97 -10.37 4.90 16.87
C VAL A 97 -9.56 3.84 17.61
N PRO A 98 -9.63 3.73 18.94
CA PRO A 98 -8.89 2.70 19.66
C PRO A 98 -9.50 1.34 19.36
N SER A 99 -8.66 0.32 19.16
CA SER A 99 -9.14 -1.04 18.92
C SER A 99 -9.96 -1.61 20.09
N SER A 100 -9.75 -1.09 21.30
CA SER A 100 -10.54 -1.43 22.49
C SER A 100 -11.99 -0.92 22.46
N MET A 101 -12.36 -0.11 21.47
CA MET A 101 -13.74 0.35 21.25
C MET A 101 -14.38 -0.32 20.04
N TYR A 102 -13.71 -1.27 19.41
CA TYR A 102 -14.35 -2.05 18.34
C TYR A 102 -15.47 -2.90 18.93
N VAL A 103 -16.64 -2.73 18.35
CA VAL A 103 -17.80 -3.59 18.53
C VAL A 103 -17.98 -4.39 17.25
N TYR A 104 -18.27 -5.67 17.41
CA TYR A 104 -18.56 -6.58 16.32
C TYR A 104 -20.00 -7.09 16.46
N ASP A 105 -20.71 -7.26 15.34
CA ASP A 105 -22.01 -7.94 15.33
C ASP A 105 -21.86 -9.46 15.29
N GLU A 106 -22.99 -10.17 15.14
CA GLU A 106 -23.05 -11.64 15.11
C GLU A 106 -22.32 -12.27 13.93
N ASP A 107 -22.19 -11.53 12.82
CA ASP A 107 -21.45 -11.95 11.61
C ASP A 107 -19.95 -11.63 11.70
N GLY A 108 -19.50 -11.01 12.80
CA GLY A 108 -18.13 -10.57 12.97
C GLY A 108 -17.77 -9.33 12.18
N VAL A 109 -18.76 -8.56 11.71
CA VAL A 109 -18.54 -7.25 11.08
C VAL A 109 -18.20 -6.22 12.14
N ASN A 110 -17.15 -5.44 11.91
CA ASN A 110 -16.75 -4.36 12.82
C ASN A 110 -17.70 -3.15 12.65
N VAL A 111 -18.84 -3.17 13.33
CA VAL A 111 -19.87 -2.11 13.25
C VAL A 111 -19.34 -0.74 13.67
N THR A 112 -18.30 -0.68 14.50
CA THR A 112 -17.64 0.59 14.84
C THR A 112 -16.96 1.22 13.63
N LEU A 113 -16.21 0.43 12.84
CA LEU A 113 -15.59 0.92 11.63
C LEU A 113 -16.60 1.19 10.51
N GLN A 114 -17.72 0.47 10.47
CA GLN A 114 -18.82 0.78 9.54
C GLN A 114 -19.50 2.12 9.87
N ALA A 115 -19.72 2.43 11.14
CA ALA A 115 -20.24 3.74 11.55
C ALA A 115 -19.27 4.88 11.20
N VAL A 116 -17.96 4.68 11.41
CA VAL A 116 -16.92 5.63 11.01
C VAL A 116 -16.89 5.80 9.49
N GLY A 117 -16.95 4.69 8.74
CA GLY A 117 -16.98 4.69 7.27
C GLY A 117 -18.19 5.42 6.71
N ALA A 118 -19.37 5.29 7.32
CA ALA A 118 -20.58 6.02 6.92
C ALA A 118 -20.43 7.54 7.08
N ILE A 119 -19.86 8.00 8.20
CA ILE A 119 -19.60 9.43 8.43
C ILE A 119 -18.59 9.98 7.41
N ILE A 120 -17.55 9.21 7.11
CA ILE A 120 -16.54 9.58 6.09
C ILE A 120 -17.17 9.63 4.70
N ARG A 121 -17.94 8.61 4.32
CA ARG A 121 -18.68 8.56 3.06
C ARG A 121 -19.55 9.80 2.89
N ASP A 122 -20.38 10.12 3.88
CA ASP A 122 -21.33 11.23 3.77
C ASP A 122 -20.60 12.55 3.58
N SER A 123 -19.49 12.74 4.31
CA SER A 123 -18.62 13.90 4.11
C SER A 123 -17.98 13.95 2.72
N ILE A 124 -17.53 12.83 2.16
CA ILE A 124 -16.92 12.80 0.82
C ILE A 124 -17.98 13.01 -0.26
N ASN A 125 -19.15 12.39 -0.13
CA ASN A 125 -20.26 12.57 -1.06
C ASN A 125 -20.77 14.02 -1.07
N ASP A 126 -20.74 14.71 0.08
CA ASP A 126 -21.03 16.14 0.15
C ASP A 126 -20.04 16.99 -0.67
N LEU A 127 -18.75 16.62 -0.72
CA LEU A 127 -17.79 17.25 -1.63
C LEU A 127 -18.04 16.92 -3.11
N GLY A 128 -18.42 15.69 -3.43
CA GLY A 128 -18.71 15.28 -4.80
C GLY A 128 -20.01 15.84 -5.37
N THR A 129 -20.99 16.15 -4.50
CA THR A 129 -22.28 16.72 -4.87
C THR A 129 -22.27 18.25 -4.84
N ARG A 130 -21.89 18.85 -3.71
CA ARG A 130 -21.95 20.31 -3.50
C ARG A 130 -20.66 21.03 -3.84
N GLY A 131 -19.55 20.30 -3.98
CA GLY A 131 -18.27 20.89 -4.33
C GLY A 131 -17.73 21.90 -3.31
N CYS A 132 -16.87 22.77 -3.82
CA CYS A 132 -16.29 23.92 -3.17
C CYS A 132 -16.19 25.06 -4.20
N THR A 133 -17.07 26.04 -4.05
CA THR A 133 -17.11 27.23 -4.88
C THR A 133 -16.13 28.29 -4.36
N ILE A 134 -15.27 28.80 -5.24
CA ILE A 134 -14.38 29.94 -5.01
C ILE A 134 -15.02 31.14 -5.66
N ARG A 135 -15.16 32.21 -4.87
CA ARG A 135 -15.73 33.48 -5.31
C ARG A 135 -14.66 34.56 -5.32
N ASP A 136 -14.75 35.50 -6.24
CA ASP A 136 -13.93 36.72 -6.22
C ASP A 136 -14.45 37.73 -5.19
N GLU A 137 -13.85 38.92 -5.17
CA GLU A 137 -14.25 40.02 -4.28
C GLU A 137 -15.68 40.53 -4.56
N SER A 138 -16.17 40.36 -5.79
CA SER A 138 -17.54 40.73 -6.21
C SER A 138 -18.58 39.68 -5.78
N GLY A 139 -18.13 38.51 -5.32
CA GLY A 139 -18.99 37.37 -4.97
C GLY A 139 -19.31 36.47 -6.16
N ASP A 140 -18.75 36.73 -7.34
CA ASP A 140 -18.96 35.92 -8.53
C ASP A 140 -18.18 34.61 -8.45
N THR A 141 -18.77 33.52 -8.93
CA THR A 141 -18.12 32.21 -8.93
C THR A 141 -16.99 32.20 -9.96
N VAL A 142 -15.75 32.14 -9.47
CA VAL A 142 -14.54 32.02 -10.31
C VAL A 142 -14.24 30.56 -10.63
N LEU A 143 -14.44 29.68 -9.66
CA LEU A 143 -14.12 28.26 -9.80
C LEU A 143 -15.06 27.43 -8.94
N ASP A 144 -15.57 26.33 -9.49
CA ASP A 144 -16.41 25.40 -8.75
C ASP A 144 -15.82 23.99 -8.85
N LEU A 145 -15.26 23.50 -7.75
CA LEU A 145 -14.52 22.25 -7.70
C LEU A 145 -15.34 21.16 -7.04
N GLN A 146 -15.33 19.96 -7.62
CA GLN A 146 -15.89 18.76 -7.01
C GLN A 146 -14.76 17.83 -6.58
N PHE A 147 -14.98 17.01 -5.56
CA PHE A 147 -13.97 16.07 -5.09
C PHE A 147 -14.54 14.67 -5.05
N TYR A 148 -13.81 13.72 -5.60
CA TYR A 148 -14.26 12.34 -5.72
C TYR A 148 -13.22 11.39 -5.16
N LEU A 149 -13.69 10.38 -4.43
CA LEU A 149 -12.84 9.30 -3.99
C LEU A 149 -12.57 8.37 -5.17
N VAL A 150 -11.30 8.08 -5.44
CA VAL A 150 -10.86 7.23 -6.56
C VAL A 150 -10.12 5.98 -6.10
N ASN A 151 -9.78 5.91 -4.80
CA ASN A 151 -8.90 4.88 -4.29
C ASN A 151 -9.04 4.67 -2.78
N PHE A 152 -8.93 3.42 -2.35
CA PHE A 152 -8.80 2.99 -0.97
C PHE A 152 -7.46 2.31 -0.77
N LYS A 153 -6.67 2.79 0.18
CA LYS A 153 -5.34 2.25 0.53
C LYS A 153 -5.30 1.82 1.99
N GLY A 154 -4.44 0.85 2.27
CA GLY A 154 -4.19 0.36 3.62
C GLY A 154 -3.65 -1.04 3.57
N ASP A 155 -3.28 -1.56 4.74
CA ASP A 155 -2.89 -2.95 4.84
C ASP A 155 -4.11 -3.86 4.61
N TRP A 156 -3.85 -5.15 4.35
CA TRP A 156 -4.93 -6.09 4.03
C TRP A 156 -5.91 -6.26 5.20
N LYS A 157 -5.42 -6.20 6.44
CA LYS A 157 -6.27 -6.32 7.63
C LYS A 157 -7.29 -5.18 7.67
N TYR A 158 -6.85 -3.94 7.47
CA TYR A 158 -7.70 -2.76 7.37
C TYR A 158 -8.74 -2.91 6.26
N ILE A 159 -8.31 -3.24 5.04
CA ILE A 159 -9.20 -3.40 3.89
C ILE A 159 -10.26 -4.49 4.17
N SER A 160 -9.86 -5.59 4.81
CA SER A 160 -10.78 -6.67 5.20
C SER A 160 -11.85 -6.20 6.17
N GLN A 161 -11.47 -5.46 7.22
CA GLN A 161 -12.44 -4.98 8.21
C GLN A 161 -13.37 -3.89 7.65
N LEU A 162 -12.83 -3.01 6.81
CA LEU A 162 -13.57 -1.86 6.30
C LEU A 162 -14.60 -2.25 5.23
N PHE A 163 -14.28 -3.24 4.40
CA PHE A 163 -15.14 -3.74 3.35
C PHE A 163 -15.84 -5.06 3.71
N CYS A 164 -15.80 -5.47 4.98
CA CYS A 164 -16.45 -6.69 5.46
C CYS A 164 -16.07 -7.93 4.61
N LEU A 165 -14.80 -8.05 4.22
CA LEU A 165 -14.38 -9.07 3.27
C LEU A 165 -14.52 -10.47 3.87
N GLU A 166 -15.27 -11.36 3.22
CA GLU A 166 -15.36 -12.79 3.56
C GLU A 166 -14.13 -13.56 3.11
N ARG A 167 -13.51 -13.10 2.02
CA ARG A 167 -12.35 -13.73 1.39
C ARG A 167 -11.06 -13.04 1.79
N TYR A 168 -10.26 -13.70 2.63
CA TYR A 168 -9.01 -13.15 3.16
C TYR A 168 -8.03 -14.24 3.59
N ALA A 169 -6.79 -13.84 3.88
CA ALA A 169 -5.62 -14.74 4.01
C ALA A 169 -5.80 -16.00 4.89
N THR A 170 -6.64 -15.98 5.92
CA THR A 170 -6.83 -17.13 6.83
C THR A 170 -8.00 -18.04 6.43
N ARG A 171 -8.87 -17.63 5.51
CA ARG A 171 -10.03 -18.40 5.03
C ARG A 171 -9.63 -19.37 3.92
N GLU A 172 -10.53 -20.28 3.52
CA GLU A 172 -10.29 -21.15 2.36
C GLU A 172 -10.26 -20.31 1.08
N GLU A 173 -11.24 -19.44 0.89
CA GLU A 173 -11.22 -18.42 -0.15
C GLU A 173 -10.32 -17.26 0.30
N VAL A 174 -9.19 -17.09 -0.37
CA VAL A 174 -8.11 -16.24 0.16
C VAL A 174 -8.05 -14.85 -0.45
N CYS A 175 -8.79 -14.58 -1.53
CA CYS A 175 -8.64 -13.35 -2.31
C CYS A 175 -9.96 -12.61 -2.46
N TRP A 176 -9.94 -11.28 -2.27
CA TRP A 176 -11.14 -10.46 -2.51
C TRP A 176 -11.28 -10.03 -3.98
N LYS A 177 -10.22 -10.19 -4.78
CA LYS A 177 -10.20 -9.83 -6.19
C LYS A 177 -10.69 -10.97 -7.09
N CYS A 178 -10.65 -12.22 -6.65
CA CYS A 178 -11.00 -13.40 -7.45
C CYS A 178 -11.45 -14.54 -6.53
N MET A 179 -11.77 -15.71 -7.10
CA MET A 179 -12.20 -16.90 -6.36
C MET A 179 -11.05 -17.88 -6.02
N ALA A 180 -9.81 -17.41 -5.93
CA ALA A 180 -8.69 -18.28 -5.54
C ALA A 180 -8.87 -18.81 -4.10
N THR A 181 -8.57 -20.11 -3.92
CA THR A 181 -8.69 -20.83 -2.65
C THR A 181 -7.32 -21.25 -2.11
N LYS A 182 -7.25 -21.96 -0.98
CA LYS A 182 -5.99 -22.61 -0.54
C LYS A 182 -5.72 -23.91 -1.31
N GLY A 183 -6.67 -24.35 -2.14
CA GLY A 183 -6.59 -25.59 -2.89
C GLY A 183 -6.93 -26.82 -2.05
N THR A 184 -7.58 -26.66 -0.89
CA THR A 184 -7.89 -27.80 0.00
C THR A 184 -8.83 -28.80 -0.67
N SER A 185 -9.82 -28.30 -1.41
CA SER A 185 -10.80 -29.13 -2.11
C SER A 185 -10.46 -29.36 -3.58
N ASP A 186 -9.84 -28.38 -4.24
CA ASP A 186 -9.44 -28.43 -5.64
C ASP A 186 -8.18 -27.59 -5.85
N GLU A 187 -7.06 -28.27 -6.11
CA GLU A 187 -5.74 -27.65 -6.29
C GLU A 187 -5.69 -26.69 -7.49
N SER A 188 -6.55 -26.86 -8.50
CA SER A 188 -6.58 -25.98 -9.67
C SER A 188 -6.97 -24.55 -9.29
N TRP A 189 -7.78 -24.37 -8.25
CA TRP A 189 -8.18 -23.08 -7.70
C TRP A 189 -7.21 -22.50 -6.69
N SER A 190 -6.13 -23.23 -6.35
CA SER A 190 -5.16 -22.77 -5.37
C SER A 190 -4.57 -21.41 -5.75
N TYR A 191 -4.40 -20.54 -4.75
CA TYR A 191 -3.72 -19.26 -4.90
C TYR A 191 -2.26 -19.41 -5.33
N SER A 192 -1.67 -20.60 -5.15
CA SER A 192 -0.33 -20.94 -5.63
C SER A 192 -0.29 -21.41 -7.08
N ASN A 193 -1.46 -21.64 -7.71
CA ASN A 193 -1.52 -21.92 -9.15
C ASN A 193 -1.22 -20.62 -9.92
N VAL A 194 0.00 -20.53 -10.45
CA VAL A 194 0.48 -19.38 -11.22
C VAL A 194 0.29 -19.51 -12.72
N SER A 195 -0.27 -20.63 -13.20
CA SER A 195 -0.43 -20.89 -14.63
C SER A 195 -1.30 -19.82 -15.31
N ASP A 196 -1.10 -19.63 -16.62
CA ASP A 196 -1.86 -18.63 -17.38
C ASP A 196 -3.32 -19.02 -17.58
N ASP A 197 -3.63 -20.31 -17.48
CA ASP A 197 -4.96 -20.91 -17.54
C ASP A 197 -5.59 -21.14 -16.15
N ALA A 198 -4.99 -20.62 -15.07
CA ALA A 198 -5.53 -20.80 -13.74
C ALA A 198 -6.99 -20.28 -13.64
N PRO A 199 -7.96 -21.10 -13.21
CA PRO A 199 -9.38 -20.79 -13.34
C PRO A 199 -9.81 -19.55 -12.56
N TRP A 200 -9.15 -19.25 -11.44
CA TRP A 200 -9.44 -18.04 -10.67
C TRP A 200 -9.18 -16.74 -11.44
N ARG A 201 -8.34 -16.74 -12.48
CA ARG A 201 -8.04 -15.52 -13.27
C ARG A 201 -9.28 -14.96 -13.96
N SER A 202 -10.14 -15.81 -14.50
CA SER A 202 -11.38 -15.39 -15.19
C SER A 202 -12.46 -14.88 -14.22
N THR A 203 -12.30 -15.14 -12.92
CA THR A 203 -13.22 -14.70 -11.86
C THR A 203 -12.86 -13.34 -11.26
N MET A 204 -11.91 -12.61 -11.86
CA MET A 204 -11.48 -11.32 -11.32
C MET A 204 -12.64 -10.32 -11.28
N TYR A 205 -12.99 -9.89 -10.06
CA TYR A 205 -14.09 -8.98 -9.75
C TYR A 205 -15.47 -9.47 -10.21
N SER A 206 -15.65 -10.77 -10.48
CA SER A 206 -16.94 -11.32 -10.92
C SER A 206 -17.97 -11.45 -9.79
N GLN A 207 -17.52 -11.43 -8.54
CA GLN A 207 -18.36 -11.55 -7.35
C GLN A 207 -17.96 -10.51 -6.30
N LEU A 208 -18.95 -10.02 -5.57
CA LEU A 208 -18.73 -9.18 -4.40
C LEU A 208 -17.97 -9.98 -3.33
N PRO A 209 -16.95 -9.40 -2.68
CA PRO A 209 -16.12 -10.12 -1.71
C PRO A 209 -16.64 -10.07 -0.27
N TRP A 210 -17.87 -9.63 -0.05
CA TRP A 210 -18.54 -9.50 1.25
C TRP A 210 -19.91 -10.17 1.20
N PRO A 211 -20.53 -10.46 2.36
CA PRO A 211 -21.79 -11.19 2.42
C PRO A 211 -22.92 -10.44 1.71
N ASN A 212 -23.85 -11.15 1.07
CA ASN A 212 -24.96 -10.53 0.34
C ASN A 212 -25.88 -9.65 1.22
N HIS A 213 -25.98 -9.97 2.52
CA HIS A 213 -26.78 -9.22 3.48
C HIS A 213 -26.03 -8.03 4.11
N VAL A 214 -24.73 -7.88 3.84
CA VAL A 214 -23.90 -6.79 4.38
C VAL A 214 -23.47 -5.89 3.23
N VAL A 215 -23.82 -4.60 3.33
CA VAL A 215 -23.31 -3.57 2.40
C VAL A 215 -22.31 -2.70 3.15
N PRO A 216 -20.99 -2.84 2.89
CA PRO A 216 -20.00 -2.04 3.59
C PRO A 216 -20.23 -0.55 3.34
N SER A 217 -20.17 0.23 4.40
CA SER A 217 -20.56 1.65 4.44
C SER A 217 -19.93 2.51 3.34
N LEU A 218 -18.66 2.26 3.00
CA LEU A 218 -17.91 3.01 2.00
C LEU A 218 -18.17 2.58 0.55
N THR A 219 -18.96 1.53 0.31
CA THR A 219 -19.34 1.14 -1.06
C THR A 219 -20.38 2.10 -1.66
N SER A 220 -21.04 2.92 -0.84
CA SER A 220 -21.99 3.94 -1.29
C SER A 220 -21.33 5.32 -1.52
N VAL A 221 -19.99 5.39 -1.62
CA VAL A 221 -19.34 6.61 -2.13
C VAL A 221 -19.69 6.81 -3.61
N LEU A 222 -19.79 8.06 -4.04
CA LEU A 222 -20.04 8.39 -5.43
C LEU A 222 -18.97 7.79 -6.35
N GLY A 223 -19.41 7.02 -7.36
CA GLY A 223 -18.52 6.40 -8.33
C GLY A 223 -17.78 5.14 -7.83
N PHE A 224 -18.22 4.54 -6.72
CA PHE A 224 -17.58 3.35 -6.16
C PHE A 224 -17.42 2.22 -7.18
N SER A 225 -16.26 1.57 -7.12
CA SER A 225 -15.95 0.35 -7.86
C SER A 225 -14.99 -0.51 -7.03
N LEU A 226 -15.12 -1.84 -7.11
CA LEU A 226 -14.19 -2.77 -6.47
C LEU A 226 -12.73 -2.53 -6.92
N LYS A 227 -12.52 -2.04 -8.15
CA LYS A 227 -11.18 -1.72 -8.68
C LYS A 227 -10.53 -0.49 -8.01
N MET A 228 -11.27 0.23 -7.16
CA MET A 228 -10.73 1.30 -6.32
C MET A 228 -10.03 0.76 -5.06
N ILE A 229 -10.25 -0.51 -4.70
CA ILE A 229 -9.59 -1.13 -3.54
C ILE A 229 -8.17 -1.54 -3.94
N GLY A 230 -7.19 -0.75 -3.51
CA GLY A 230 -5.79 -0.92 -3.83
C GLY A 230 -5.13 -2.10 -3.10
N VAL A 231 -4.19 -2.76 -3.78
CA VAL A 231 -3.29 -3.73 -3.15
C VAL A 231 -2.01 -3.00 -2.74
N ASP A 232 -1.70 -2.99 -1.45
CA ASP A 232 -0.54 -2.26 -0.94
C ASP A 232 0.79 -3.02 -1.16
N ILE A 233 1.59 -2.53 -2.10
CA ILE A 233 2.92 -3.09 -2.42
C ILE A 233 3.87 -3.10 -1.23
N LEU A 234 3.79 -2.14 -0.29
CA LEU A 234 4.62 -2.15 0.91
C LEU A 234 4.37 -3.43 1.71
N HIS A 235 3.11 -3.74 2.01
CA HIS A 235 2.73 -4.89 2.81
C HIS A 235 2.81 -6.23 2.04
N ILE A 236 2.53 -6.21 0.75
CA ILE A 236 2.55 -7.40 -0.11
C ILE A 236 3.97 -7.82 -0.46
N TRP A 237 4.80 -6.88 -0.92
CA TRP A 237 6.18 -7.16 -1.29
C TRP A 237 7.14 -6.95 -0.12
N HIS A 238 7.38 -5.70 0.27
CA HIS A 238 8.51 -5.32 1.15
C HIS A 238 8.37 -5.84 2.59
N LEU A 239 7.15 -6.05 3.07
CA LEU A 239 6.83 -6.66 4.36
C LEU A 239 6.18 -8.05 4.21
N GLY A 240 6.27 -8.63 3.00
CA GLY A 240 5.68 -9.92 2.64
C GLY A 240 6.66 -10.76 1.83
N VAL A 241 6.36 -10.95 0.54
CA VAL A 241 7.09 -11.87 -0.36
C VAL A 241 8.58 -11.53 -0.46
N GLY A 242 8.92 -10.24 -0.55
CA GLY A 242 10.31 -9.79 -0.64
C GLY A 242 11.16 -10.22 0.55
N ARG A 243 10.58 -10.29 1.76
CA ARG A 243 11.28 -10.78 2.96
C ARG A 243 11.57 -12.27 2.89
N ASP A 244 10.69 -13.06 2.30
CA ASP A 244 10.92 -14.49 2.09
C ASP A 244 12.02 -14.70 1.05
N LEU A 245 11.90 -14.03 -0.11
CA LEU A 245 12.89 -14.09 -1.19
C LEU A 245 14.30 -13.74 -0.67
N CYS A 246 14.43 -12.58 -0.03
CA CYS A 246 15.72 -12.10 0.47
C CYS A 246 16.31 -13.03 1.53
N ALA A 247 15.48 -13.53 2.46
CA ALA A 247 15.98 -14.39 3.52
C ALA A 247 16.35 -15.79 3.03
N SER A 248 15.58 -16.37 2.11
CA SER A 248 15.91 -17.63 1.44
C SER A 248 17.20 -17.49 0.62
N ALA A 249 17.36 -16.41 -0.14
CA ALA A 249 18.59 -16.14 -0.89
C ALA A 249 19.82 -16.08 0.04
N ILE A 250 19.74 -15.29 1.11
CA ILE A 250 20.84 -15.18 2.09
C ILE A 250 21.13 -16.55 2.74
N ARG A 251 20.10 -17.35 3.04
CA ARG A 251 20.25 -18.69 3.61
C ARG A 251 21.00 -19.63 2.67
N ILE A 252 20.67 -19.64 1.38
CA ILE A 252 21.36 -20.43 0.35
C ILE A 252 22.83 -20.01 0.26
N LEU A 253 23.08 -18.71 0.10
CA LEU A 253 24.41 -18.15 -0.08
C LEU A 253 25.32 -18.36 1.15
N ALA A 254 24.79 -18.18 2.36
CA ALA A 254 25.55 -18.43 3.59
C ALA A 254 25.80 -19.93 3.83
N SER A 255 24.97 -20.81 3.27
CA SER A 255 25.16 -22.26 3.37
C SER A 255 26.21 -22.78 2.39
N LYS A 256 26.33 -22.16 1.20
CA LYS A 256 27.36 -22.48 0.19
C LYS A 256 28.77 -22.20 0.72
N ARG A 257 29.59 -23.25 0.89
CA ARG A 257 30.98 -23.14 1.39
C ARG A 257 31.79 -22.27 0.42
N GLY A 258 32.52 -21.29 0.95
CA GLY A 258 33.35 -20.39 0.15
C GLY A 258 32.61 -19.25 -0.55
N TYR A 259 31.27 -19.16 -0.46
CA TYR A 259 30.56 -18.01 -1.01
C TYR A 259 30.87 -16.73 -0.21
N TRP A 260 30.58 -16.74 1.08
CA TRP A 260 31.13 -15.76 2.03
C TRP A 260 32.20 -16.41 2.91
N ARG A 261 33.24 -15.65 3.25
CA ARG A 261 34.33 -16.13 4.12
C ARG A 261 33.80 -16.38 5.53
N GLY A 262 34.13 -17.52 6.11
CA GLY A 262 33.77 -17.91 7.46
C GLY A 262 33.73 -19.43 7.67
N ARG A 263 34.19 -19.88 8.84
CA ARG A 263 34.23 -21.28 9.27
C ARG A 263 32.83 -21.84 9.54
N ASN A 264 31.92 -21.01 10.03
CA ASN A 264 30.54 -21.36 10.33
C ASN A 264 29.56 -20.34 9.74
N GLN A 265 28.26 -20.61 9.85
CA GLN A 265 27.20 -19.76 9.31
C GLN A 265 27.22 -18.33 9.89
N GLU A 266 27.57 -18.16 11.16
CA GLU A 266 27.57 -16.85 11.82
C GLU A 266 28.71 -15.96 11.32
N GLU A 267 29.91 -16.51 11.17
CA GLU A 267 31.05 -15.81 10.55
C GLU A 267 30.71 -15.41 9.10
N ARG A 268 30.03 -16.29 8.34
CA ARG A 268 29.59 -15.98 6.97
C ARG A 268 28.54 -14.87 6.94
N LEU A 269 27.57 -14.87 7.85
CA LEU A 269 26.57 -13.81 7.99
C LEU A 269 27.19 -12.48 8.45
N LYS A 270 28.25 -12.51 9.26
CA LYS A 270 29.03 -11.32 9.62
C LYS A 270 29.70 -10.73 8.38
N THR A 271 30.32 -11.56 7.55
CA THR A 271 30.90 -11.14 6.26
C THR A 271 29.83 -10.56 5.34
N ALA A 272 28.68 -11.22 5.21
CA ALA A 272 27.54 -10.74 4.42
C ALA A 272 27.04 -9.37 4.91
N THR A 273 26.95 -9.18 6.23
CA THR A 273 26.57 -7.90 6.86
C THR A 273 27.53 -6.77 6.48
N GLN A 274 28.84 -7.02 6.50
CA GLN A 274 29.85 -6.03 6.13
C GLN A 274 29.70 -5.62 4.66
N ARG A 275 29.45 -6.59 3.76
CA ARG A 275 29.22 -6.33 2.34
C ARG A 275 27.93 -5.55 2.09
N LEU A 276 26.83 -5.91 2.74
CA LEU A 276 25.56 -5.17 2.68
C LEU A 276 25.73 -3.72 3.15
N LYS A 277 26.43 -3.48 4.27
CA LYS A 277 26.69 -2.13 4.77
C LYS A 277 27.58 -1.33 3.84
N TRP A 278 28.61 -1.96 3.28
CA TRP A 278 29.46 -1.33 2.28
C TRP A 278 28.64 -0.93 1.04
N TYR A 279 27.82 -1.85 0.50
CA TYR A 279 26.93 -1.59 -0.62
C TYR A 279 25.97 -0.42 -0.33
N ALA A 280 25.30 -0.44 0.82
CA ALA A 280 24.38 0.62 1.21
C ALA A 280 25.08 1.98 1.31
N LYS A 281 26.30 2.02 1.88
CA LYS A 281 27.11 3.25 1.95
C LYS A 281 27.49 3.77 0.57
N GLN A 282 27.98 2.91 -0.32
CA GLN A 282 28.39 3.30 -1.68
C GLN A 282 27.22 3.86 -2.50
N ASN A 283 26.03 3.28 -2.33
CA ASN A 283 24.82 3.66 -3.05
C ASN A 283 23.94 4.68 -2.31
N ARG A 284 24.44 5.27 -1.22
CA ARG A 284 23.75 6.29 -0.41
C ARG A 284 22.36 5.84 0.10
N HIS A 285 22.23 4.56 0.43
CA HIS A 285 21.02 4.02 1.04
C HIS A 285 21.08 4.12 2.56
N SER A 286 19.99 4.56 3.18
CA SER A 286 19.82 4.48 4.64
C SER A 286 19.45 3.05 5.05
N LEU A 287 20.31 2.38 5.80
CA LEU A 287 20.07 1.02 6.28
C LEU A 287 19.86 1.03 7.80
N ALA A 288 18.64 0.74 8.25
CA ALA A 288 18.33 0.59 9.67
C ALA A 288 18.67 -0.83 10.19
N LEU A 289 18.71 -1.81 9.30
CA LEU A 289 19.12 -3.18 9.61
C LEU A 289 20.59 -3.23 10.07
N SER A 290 20.81 -3.49 11.36
CA SER A 290 22.14 -3.41 11.97
C SER A 290 23.05 -4.59 11.64
N LYS A 291 22.50 -5.80 11.51
CA LYS A 291 23.23 -7.02 11.14
C LYS A 291 22.32 -8.09 10.55
N LEU A 292 22.87 -8.91 9.66
CA LEU A 292 22.30 -10.19 9.26
C LEU A 292 22.68 -11.24 10.31
N SER A 293 21.68 -11.92 10.85
CA SER A 293 21.81 -12.94 11.89
C SER A 293 20.73 -14.00 11.69
N LYS A 294 20.87 -15.16 12.35
CA LYS A 294 19.81 -16.17 12.36
C LYS A 294 18.48 -15.59 12.87
N GLN A 295 18.52 -14.73 13.89
CA GLN A 295 17.34 -14.07 14.43
C GLN A 295 16.68 -13.13 13.41
N SER A 296 17.45 -12.26 12.76
CA SER A 296 16.92 -11.32 11.75
C SER A 296 16.43 -12.00 10.48
N LEU A 297 16.79 -13.27 10.26
CA LEU A 297 16.36 -14.09 9.12
C LEU A 297 15.33 -15.16 9.50
N SER A 298 14.91 -15.20 10.76
CA SER A 298 14.08 -16.29 11.30
C SER A 298 14.64 -17.68 10.94
N TRP A 299 15.96 -17.81 10.88
CA TRP A 299 16.64 -18.99 10.35
C TRP A 299 16.59 -20.12 11.38
N LYS A 300 15.65 -21.05 11.17
CA LYS A 300 15.54 -22.33 11.88
C LYS A 300 15.55 -23.49 10.88
N THR A 301 15.86 -24.69 11.35
CA THR A 301 15.96 -25.89 10.49
C THR A 301 14.61 -26.23 9.85
N ASP A 302 13.55 -26.13 10.65
CA ASP A 302 12.16 -26.53 10.40
C ASP A 302 11.23 -25.35 10.10
N ALA A 303 11.78 -24.20 9.71
CA ALA A 303 11.00 -23.02 9.39
C ALA A 303 11.48 -22.31 8.14
N PHE A 304 10.53 -21.69 7.44
CA PHE A 304 10.80 -20.78 6.34
C PHE A 304 11.58 -19.56 6.85
N PRO A 305 12.71 -19.18 6.22
CA PRO A 305 13.42 -17.97 6.59
C PRO A 305 12.59 -16.74 6.19
N GLU A 306 12.63 -15.71 7.02
CA GLU A 306 11.93 -14.44 6.80
C GLU A 306 12.80 -13.29 7.33
N LEU A 307 13.06 -12.30 6.48
CA LEU A 307 13.83 -11.11 6.84
C LEU A 307 13.03 -10.19 7.75
N LYS A 308 13.35 -10.17 9.05
CA LYS A 308 12.78 -9.26 10.04
C LYS A 308 13.47 -7.89 9.96
N ALA A 309 13.10 -7.10 8.95
CA ALA A 309 13.63 -5.75 8.72
C ALA A 309 12.52 -4.78 8.28
N LYS A 310 12.77 -3.46 8.29
CA LYS A 310 11.78 -2.49 7.78
C LYS A 310 11.58 -2.70 6.27
N GLY A 311 10.47 -2.21 5.73
CA GLY A 311 10.19 -2.34 4.29
C GLY A 311 11.33 -1.79 3.43
N TYR A 312 11.86 -0.61 3.80
CA TYR A 312 12.96 0.03 3.07
C TYR A 312 14.26 -0.79 3.17
N ASP A 313 14.54 -1.41 4.32
CA ASP A 313 15.69 -2.31 4.44
C ASP A 313 15.54 -3.52 3.50
N CYS A 314 14.32 -4.07 3.34
CA CYS A 314 14.07 -5.15 2.39
C CYS A 314 14.36 -4.73 0.93
N PHE A 315 14.03 -3.49 0.56
CA PHE A 315 14.41 -2.93 -0.75
C PHE A 315 15.94 -2.89 -0.92
N VAL A 316 16.67 -2.38 0.07
CA VAL A 316 18.14 -2.29 0.02
C VAL A 316 18.78 -3.69 -0.03
N VAL A 317 18.25 -4.64 0.72
CA VAL A 317 18.75 -6.04 0.71
C VAL A 317 18.52 -6.70 -0.64
N LEU A 318 17.35 -6.50 -1.28
CA LEU A 318 17.09 -7.03 -2.63
C LEU A 318 18.12 -6.50 -3.64
N ARG A 319 18.30 -5.17 -3.68
CA ARG A 319 19.28 -4.49 -4.54
C ARG A 319 20.70 -4.99 -4.33
N TRP A 320 21.08 -5.17 -3.06
CA TRP A 320 22.38 -5.74 -2.70
C TRP A 320 22.52 -7.19 -3.20
N LEU A 321 21.49 -8.03 -3.08
CA LEU A 321 21.53 -9.41 -3.55
C LEU A 321 21.63 -9.50 -5.09
N VAL A 322 20.98 -8.61 -5.83
CA VAL A 322 21.16 -8.49 -7.29
C VAL A 322 22.60 -8.10 -7.61
N TRP A 323 23.16 -7.13 -6.88
CA TRP A 323 24.57 -6.75 -7.02
C TRP A 323 25.52 -7.91 -6.69
N GLU A 324 25.27 -8.69 -5.63
CA GLU A 324 26.06 -9.89 -5.30
C GLU A 324 26.00 -10.91 -6.43
N ALA A 325 24.80 -11.18 -6.97
CA ALA A 325 24.62 -12.12 -8.08
C ALA A 325 25.34 -11.68 -9.36
N GLY A 326 25.43 -10.38 -9.62
CA GLY A 326 26.19 -9.84 -10.76
C GLY A 326 27.71 -9.86 -10.59
N ASN A 327 28.23 -9.89 -9.35
CA ASN A 327 29.67 -9.89 -9.09
C ASN A 327 30.25 -11.28 -8.79
N LYS A 328 29.40 -12.24 -8.42
CA LYS A 328 29.83 -13.58 -8.05
C LYS A 328 28.75 -14.59 -8.38
N ASP A 329 29.16 -15.66 -9.07
CA ASP A 329 28.27 -16.77 -9.37
C ASP A 329 27.64 -17.37 -8.10
N ILE A 330 26.31 -17.29 -8.03
CA ILE A 330 25.51 -17.85 -6.95
C ILE A 330 25.25 -19.35 -7.15
N GLY A 331 25.45 -19.88 -8.36
CA GLY A 331 25.24 -21.28 -8.74
C GLY A 331 23.77 -21.69 -8.76
N ASN A 332 22.87 -20.73 -9.02
CA ASN A 332 21.43 -20.94 -9.14
C ASN A 332 20.82 -19.82 -10.01
N ASP A 333 20.71 -20.09 -11.31
CA ASP A 333 20.24 -19.10 -12.28
C ASP A 333 18.78 -18.69 -12.06
N THR A 334 17.94 -19.60 -11.59
CA THR A 334 16.54 -19.30 -11.23
C THR A 334 16.48 -18.28 -10.09
N LEU A 335 17.35 -18.41 -9.08
CA LEU A 335 17.44 -17.45 -7.97
C LEU A 335 17.96 -16.10 -8.46
N ALA A 336 18.98 -16.08 -9.32
CA ALA A 336 19.51 -14.84 -9.89
C ALA A 336 18.42 -14.12 -10.69
N THR A 337 17.68 -14.87 -11.50
CA THR A 337 16.57 -14.37 -12.31
C THR A 337 15.43 -13.84 -11.44
N ALA A 338 15.04 -14.53 -10.37
CA ALA A 338 14.01 -14.07 -9.45
C ALA A 338 14.42 -12.76 -8.73
N LEU A 339 15.67 -12.66 -8.28
CA LEU A 339 16.20 -11.45 -7.65
C LEU A 339 16.22 -10.28 -8.65
N TRP A 340 16.77 -10.50 -9.84
CA TRP A 340 16.90 -9.48 -10.88
C TRP A 340 15.54 -8.99 -11.38
N SER A 341 14.63 -9.91 -11.72
CA SER A 341 13.29 -9.55 -12.22
C SER A 341 12.48 -8.80 -11.17
N ALA A 342 12.54 -9.20 -9.90
CA ALA A 342 11.90 -8.49 -8.81
C ALA A 342 12.45 -7.05 -8.66
N ASP A 343 13.77 -6.88 -8.70
CA ASP A 343 14.40 -5.57 -8.59
C ASP A 343 14.06 -4.64 -9.77
N CYS A 344 14.15 -5.16 -11.00
CA CYS A 344 13.78 -4.44 -12.20
C CYS A 344 12.29 -4.04 -12.20
N TRP A 345 11.39 -4.95 -11.80
CA TRP A 345 9.96 -4.69 -11.74
C TRP A 345 9.63 -3.58 -10.73
N LEU A 346 10.16 -3.65 -9.51
CA LEU A 346 9.94 -2.60 -8.49
C LEU A 346 10.58 -1.27 -8.90
N ASN A 347 11.76 -1.31 -9.52
CA ASN A 347 12.43 -0.11 -10.00
C ASN A 347 11.62 0.61 -11.08
N LEU A 348 11.05 -0.15 -12.02
CA LEU A 348 10.14 0.37 -13.03
C LEU A 348 8.98 1.07 -12.34
N LEU A 349 8.22 0.34 -11.50
CA LEU A 349 7.05 0.88 -10.81
C LEU A 349 7.35 2.12 -9.95
N ALA A 350 8.51 2.16 -9.30
CA ALA A 350 8.91 3.29 -8.45
C ALA A 350 9.37 4.53 -9.21
N LYS A 351 9.88 4.36 -10.44
CA LYS A 351 10.39 5.47 -11.28
C LYS A 351 9.38 5.97 -12.29
N SER A 352 8.42 5.14 -12.68
CA SER A 352 7.37 5.48 -13.62
C SER A 352 6.36 6.46 -13.02
N SER A 353 5.60 7.10 -13.90
CA SER A 353 4.53 8.02 -13.51
C SER A 353 3.34 7.26 -12.89
N MET A 354 2.31 8.01 -12.49
CA MET A 354 1.04 7.45 -12.00
C MET A 354 0.35 6.56 -13.04
N PHE A 355 0.47 6.91 -14.32
CA PHE A 355 -0.01 6.09 -15.44
C PHE A 355 1.19 5.64 -16.25
N LEU A 356 1.29 4.35 -16.51
CA LEU A 356 2.37 3.76 -17.26
C LEU A 356 2.16 4.04 -18.75
N SER A 357 3.25 4.36 -19.45
CA SER A 357 3.27 4.26 -20.92
C SER A 357 3.08 2.81 -21.35
N ASP A 358 2.68 2.59 -22.61
CA ASP A 358 2.45 1.23 -23.13
C ASP A 358 3.71 0.36 -23.07
N LEU A 359 4.89 0.97 -23.26
CA LEU A 359 6.17 0.28 -23.11
C LEU A 359 6.46 -0.10 -21.65
N GLU A 360 6.19 0.82 -20.71
CA GLU A 360 6.34 0.53 -19.28
C GLU A 360 5.36 -0.56 -18.83
N GLU A 361 4.11 -0.53 -19.30
CA GLU A 361 3.10 -1.54 -19.00
C GLU A 361 3.50 -2.93 -19.55
N SER A 362 3.99 -2.99 -20.79
CA SER A 362 4.53 -4.22 -21.38
C SER A 362 5.72 -4.77 -20.58
N ASN A 363 6.65 -3.89 -20.18
CA ASN A 363 7.79 -4.26 -19.34
C ASN A 363 7.35 -4.71 -17.95
N ARG A 364 6.36 -4.05 -17.34
CA ARG A 364 5.77 -4.43 -16.05
C ARG A 364 5.22 -5.86 -16.11
N LEU A 365 4.44 -6.17 -17.14
CA LEU A 365 3.86 -7.49 -17.34
C LEU A 365 4.93 -8.55 -17.53
N THR A 366 5.92 -8.28 -18.38
CA THR A 366 7.01 -9.22 -18.69
C THR A 366 7.86 -9.51 -17.46
N LEU A 367 8.37 -8.47 -16.78
CA LEU A 367 9.20 -8.61 -15.58
C LEU A 367 8.41 -9.21 -14.41
N GLY A 368 7.14 -8.83 -14.26
CA GLY A 368 6.26 -9.35 -13.22
C GLY A 368 5.98 -10.85 -13.40
N ARG A 369 5.65 -11.29 -14.63
CA ARG A 369 5.48 -12.72 -14.94
C ARG A 369 6.76 -13.51 -14.70
N LEU A 370 7.90 -12.98 -15.15
CA LEU A 370 9.19 -13.61 -14.92
C LEU A 370 9.47 -13.79 -13.41
N MET A 371 9.20 -12.76 -12.60
CA MET A 371 9.36 -12.82 -11.14
C MET A 371 8.44 -13.86 -10.49
N ILE A 372 7.15 -13.87 -10.85
CA ILE A 372 6.16 -14.82 -10.31
C ILE A 372 6.56 -16.27 -10.66
N ASN A 373 6.88 -16.53 -11.92
CA ASN A 373 7.21 -17.88 -12.39
C ASN A 373 8.52 -18.39 -11.79
N THR A 374 9.56 -17.55 -11.73
CA THR A 374 10.85 -17.95 -11.13
C THR A 374 10.75 -18.16 -9.63
N TYR A 375 9.97 -17.35 -8.90
CA TYR A 375 9.72 -17.58 -7.47
C TYR A 375 8.93 -18.87 -7.23
N ALA A 376 7.91 -19.14 -8.03
CA ALA A 376 7.14 -20.39 -7.94
C ALA A 376 8.01 -21.62 -8.23
N CYS A 377 8.87 -21.55 -9.26
CA CYS A 377 9.85 -22.60 -9.57
C CYS A 377 10.82 -22.86 -8.41
N LEU A 378 11.34 -21.80 -7.78
CA LEU A 378 12.19 -21.92 -6.58
C LEU A 378 11.45 -22.58 -5.40
N ALA A 379 10.17 -22.26 -5.21
CA ALA A 379 9.34 -22.88 -4.19
C ALA A 379 9.10 -24.37 -4.46
N THR A 380 8.75 -24.74 -5.69
CA THR A 380 8.60 -26.15 -6.11
C THR A 380 9.88 -26.93 -5.86
N HIS A 381 11.02 -26.41 -6.32
CA HIS A 381 12.32 -27.06 -6.12
C HIS A 381 12.66 -27.21 -4.62
N ALA A 382 12.35 -26.20 -3.80
CA ALA A 382 12.56 -26.29 -2.36
C ALA A 382 11.71 -27.40 -1.72
N VAL A 383 10.44 -27.54 -2.13
CA VAL A 383 9.55 -28.60 -1.64
C VAL A 383 10.05 -30.00 -2.04
N GLU A 384 10.43 -30.18 -3.31
CA GLU A 384 11.00 -31.44 -3.82
C GLU A 384 12.25 -31.86 -3.03
N ASN A 385 13.08 -30.89 -2.64
CA ASN A 385 14.28 -31.10 -1.83
C ASN A 385 14.02 -31.13 -0.32
N LYS A 386 12.75 -31.10 0.12
CA LYS A 386 12.34 -31.06 1.54
C LYS A 386 12.98 -29.90 2.31
N GLN A 387 13.13 -28.76 1.66
CA GLN A 387 13.70 -27.53 2.21
C GLN A 387 12.61 -26.49 2.48
N PHE A 388 12.66 -25.89 3.66
CA PHE A 388 11.82 -24.73 3.99
C PHE A 388 12.41 -23.44 3.40
N LEU A 389 12.19 -23.21 2.10
CA LEU A 389 12.59 -22.00 1.37
C LEU A 389 11.43 -21.49 0.50
N PHE A 390 11.45 -20.20 0.13
CA PHE A 390 10.54 -19.58 -0.83
C PHE A 390 9.05 -19.85 -0.56
N ARG A 391 8.57 -19.38 0.60
CA ARG A 391 7.18 -19.59 1.02
C ARG A 391 6.20 -18.96 0.04
N LEU A 392 5.26 -19.75 -0.48
CA LEU A 392 4.05 -19.26 -1.15
C LEU A 392 2.98 -19.04 -0.07
N ARG A 393 2.52 -17.79 0.07
CA ARG A 393 1.47 -17.38 1.02
C ARG A 393 0.43 -16.53 0.31
N PRO A 394 -0.76 -16.29 0.85
CA PRO A 394 -1.78 -15.48 0.15
C PRO A 394 -1.31 -14.11 -0.34
N LYS A 395 -0.32 -13.49 0.33
CA LYS A 395 0.33 -12.26 -0.18
C LYS A 395 1.02 -12.45 -1.53
N PHE A 396 1.60 -13.62 -1.80
CA PHE A 396 2.16 -13.96 -3.12
C PHE A 396 1.10 -13.94 -4.22
N HIS A 397 -0.11 -14.39 -3.91
CA HIS A 397 -1.21 -14.33 -4.87
C HIS A 397 -1.67 -12.89 -5.15
N LEU A 398 -1.70 -12.03 -4.13
CA LEU A 398 -1.95 -10.59 -4.35
C LEU A 398 -0.83 -9.91 -5.13
N LEU A 399 0.43 -10.33 -4.93
CA LEU A 399 1.53 -9.92 -5.79
C LEU A 399 1.30 -10.37 -7.23
N HIS A 400 0.81 -11.59 -7.44
CA HIS A 400 0.46 -12.09 -8.77
C HIS A 400 -0.64 -11.21 -9.42
N HIS A 401 -1.68 -10.82 -8.68
CA HIS A 401 -2.62 -9.82 -9.19
C HIS A 401 -1.95 -8.50 -9.56
N LEU A 402 -1.01 -8.00 -8.75
CA LEU A 402 -0.26 -6.77 -9.09
C LEU A 402 0.57 -6.89 -10.37
N THR A 403 0.95 -8.10 -10.78
CA THR A 403 1.70 -8.33 -12.02
C THR A 403 0.78 -8.54 -13.22
N ILE A 404 -0.38 -9.19 -13.08
CA ILE A 404 -1.26 -9.53 -14.23
C ILE A 404 -2.46 -8.60 -14.42
N ASP A 405 -2.83 -7.79 -13.42
CA ASP A 405 -3.95 -6.85 -13.52
C ASP A 405 -3.59 -5.77 -14.55
N THR A 406 -4.21 -5.85 -15.71
CA THR A 406 -4.10 -4.87 -16.80
C THR A 406 -5.31 -3.95 -16.75
N ARG A 407 -5.04 -2.66 -16.65
CA ARG A 407 -6.07 -1.62 -16.55
C ARG A 407 -6.07 -0.80 -17.84
N PRO A 408 -7.23 -0.51 -18.46
CA PRO A 408 -7.32 0.42 -19.60
C PRO A 408 -6.64 1.78 -19.38
N SER A 409 -6.55 2.25 -18.14
CA SER A 409 -5.83 3.48 -17.79
C SER A 409 -4.31 3.30 -17.64
N ASN A 410 -3.77 2.09 -17.70
CA ASN A 410 -2.40 1.76 -17.34
C ASN A 410 -2.01 2.29 -15.94
N LEU A 411 -2.93 2.30 -14.97
CA LEU A 411 -2.66 2.79 -13.62
C LEU A 411 -1.50 2.03 -12.99
N ASN A 412 -0.44 2.75 -12.63
CA ASN A 412 0.73 2.19 -11.97
C ASN A 412 0.33 1.71 -10.57
N SER A 413 0.47 0.42 -10.30
CA SER A 413 0.08 -0.15 -9.01
C SER A 413 0.86 0.42 -7.81
N ASN A 414 2.02 1.03 -8.03
CA ASN A 414 2.79 1.72 -6.98
C ASN A 414 2.07 2.92 -6.38
N ILE A 415 1.04 3.46 -7.04
CA ILE A 415 0.24 4.52 -6.44
C ILE A 415 -0.43 4.06 -5.14
N HIS A 416 -0.66 2.75 -4.97
CA HIS A 416 -1.29 2.16 -3.79
C HIS A 416 -0.30 1.87 -2.65
N ALA A 417 1.00 2.11 -2.86
CA ALA A 417 2.01 1.90 -1.83
C ALA A 417 1.82 2.89 -0.67
N THR A 418 1.92 2.38 0.57
CA THR A 418 1.51 3.10 1.79
C THR A 418 2.68 3.70 2.57
N TRP A 419 3.87 3.84 1.97
CA TRP A 419 5.08 4.33 2.63
C TRP A 419 4.89 5.68 3.33
N ILE A 420 4.34 6.65 2.59
CA ILE A 420 4.14 8.01 3.09
C ILE A 420 2.94 8.07 4.05
N ASP A 421 1.97 7.20 3.84
CA ASP A 421 0.78 7.06 4.68
C ASP A 421 1.14 6.59 6.09
N GLU A 422 1.97 5.55 6.22
CA GLU A 422 2.49 5.08 7.51
C GLU A 422 3.28 6.17 8.25
N ASP A 423 4.01 7.03 7.53
CA ASP A 423 4.73 8.15 8.15
C ASP A 423 3.78 9.19 8.74
N GLY A 424 2.64 9.41 8.09
CA GLY A 424 1.50 10.18 8.63
C GLY A 424 0.98 9.55 9.93
N VAL A 425 0.67 8.25 9.90
CA VAL A 425 0.23 7.49 11.10
C VAL A 425 1.23 7.60 12.23
N LYS A 426 2.52 7.38 11.98
CA LYS A 426 3.60 7.52 12.98
C LYS A 426 3.66 8.93 13.58
N LYS A 427 3.43 9.98 12.78
CA LYS A 427 3.35 11.37 13.26
C LYS A 427 2.19 11.56 14.24
N TRP A 428 0.98 11.14 13.90
CA TRP A 428 -0.17 11.30 14.78
C TRP A 428 -0.09 10.40 16.02
N MET A 429 0.47 9.20 15.91
CA MET A 429 0.75 8.36 17.09
C MET A 429 1.76 9.00 18.04
N ARG A 430 2.77 9.73 17.54
CA ARG A 430 3.69 10.50 18.40
C ARG A 430 2.96 11.60 19.16
N ILE A 431 2.09 12.36 18.49
CA ILE A 431 1.25 13.38 19.14
C ILE A 431 0.36 12.73 20.19
N LYS A 432 -0.25 11.60 19.87
CA LYS A 432 -1.12 10.85 20.77
C LYS A 432 -0.43 10.35 22.03
N ARG A 433 0.85 9.97 21.97
CA ARG A 433 1.62 9.58 23.18
C ARG A 433 1.83 10.70 24.19
N GLN A 434 1.59 11.96 23.80
CA GLN A 434 1.80 13.15 24.62
C GLN A 434 0.49 13.73 25.21
N VAL A 435 -0.61 12.97 25.17
CA VAL A 435 -1.93 13.38 25.67
C VAL A 435 -2.52 12.30 26.57
N HIS A 436 -3.52 12.67 27.37
CA HIS A 436 -4.20 11.73 28.27
C HIS A 436 -5.05 10.71 27.48
N LYS A 437 -5.03 9.43 27.90
CA LYS A 437 -5.70 8.33 27.18
C LYS A 437 -7.20 8.55 26.95
N ARG A 438 -7.92 9.12 27.93
CA ARG A 438 -9.37 9.37 27.82
C ARG A 438 -9.73 10.43 26.77
N THR A 439 -8.84 11.40 26.52
CA THR A 439 -9.06 12.48 25.54
C THR A 439 -8.19 12.31 24.30
N ALA A 440 -7.56 11.15 24.12
CA ALA A 440 -6.48 10.97 23.16
C ALA A 440 -6.89 11.28 21.72
N THR A 441 -8.10 10.89 21.30
CA THR A 441 -8.60 11.17 19.93
C THR A 441 -8.89 12.66 19.73
N ILE A 442 -9.63 13.30 20.64
CA ILE A 442 -9.93 14.73 20.51
C ILE A 442 -8.67 15.59 20.60
N SER A 443 -7.75 15.27 21.53
CA SER A 443 -6.51 16.01 21.70
C SER A 443 -5.53 15.85 20.53
N VAL A 444 -5.49 14.67 19.86
CA VAL A 444 -4.65 14.52 18.66
C VAL A 444 -5.20 15.35 17.49
N ILE A 445 -6.52 15.40 17.31
CA ILE A 445 -7.17 16.22 16.28
C ILE A 445 -6.94 17.71 16.57
N GLN A 446 -7.15 18.16 17.80
CA GLN A 446 -6.90 19.56 18.20
C GLN A 446 -5.45 19.97 17.95
N ARG A 447 -4.48 19.15 18.37
CA ARG A 447 -3.05 19.42 18.14
C ARG A 447 -2.68 19.39 16.66
N PHE A 448 -3.30 18.50 15.87
CA PHE A 448 -3.13 18.49 14.42
C PHE A 448 -3.62 19.80 13.79
N VAL A 449 -4.84 20.24 14.13
CA VAL A 449 -5.43 21.49 13.63
C VAL A 449 -4.61 22.71 14.03
N LEU A 450 -4.14 22.78 15.29
CA LEU A 450 -3.26 23.88 15.76
C LEU A 450 -1.97 24.00 14.93
N GLY A 451 -1.36 22.88 14.54
CA GLY A 451 -0.16 22.87 13.69
C GLY A 451 -0.44 22.91 12.18
N LEU A 452 -1.70 22.80 11.76
CA LEU A 452 -2.05 22.60 10.36
C LEU A 452 -1.68 23.82 9.53
N ARG A 453 -2.08 25.04 9.94
CA ARG A 453 -1.82 26.27 9.18
C ARG A 453 -0.33 26.46 8.87
N THR A 454 0.53 26.29 9.87
CA THR A 454 2.00 26.37 9.69
C THR A 454 2.51 25.31 8.72
N THR A 455 1.97 24.08 8.81
CA THR A 455 2.35 22.99 7.91
C THR A 455 1.90 23.28 6.47
N LEU A 456 0.69 23.80 6.27
CA LEU A 456 0.18 24.19 4.95
C LEU A 456 0.96 25.36 4.36
N ALA A 457 1.30 26.38 5.15
CA ALA A 457 2.12 27.51 4.68
C ALA A 457 3.49 27.04 4.17
N ARG A 458 4.17 26.18 4.94
CA ARG A 458 5.41 25.53 4.51
C ARG A 458 5.21 24.67 3.26
N GLY A 459 4.08 23.97 3.18
CA GLY A 459 3.70 23.22 1.98
C GLY A 459 3.61 24.12 0.75
N MET A 460 3.00 25.29 0.87
CA MET A 460 2.89 26.24 -0.24
C MET A 460 4.25 26.74 -0.72
N GLU A 461 5.19 27.00 0.20
CA GLU A 461 6.58 27.36 -0.14
C GLU A 461 7.28 26.23 -0.90
N LEU A 462 7.17 25.00 -0.41
CA LEU A 462 7.75 23.83 -1.08
C LEU A 462 7.14 23.61 -2.47
N ALA A 463 5.81 23.72 -2.59
CA ALA A 463 5.11 23.56 -3.86
C ALA A 463 5.52 24.61 -4.90
N ARG A 464 5.86 25.83 -4.47
CA ARG A 464 6.41 26.90 -5.35
C ARG A 464 7.82 26.56 -5.84
N SER A 465 8.64 25.95 -5.00
CA SER A 465 10.03 25.58 -5.35
C SER A 465 10.17 24.37 -6.27
N SER A 466 9.10 23.60 -6.49
CA SER A 466 9.10 22.40 -7.34
C SER A 466 8.59 22.65 -8.77
N GLN A 467 8.15 23.88 -9.06
CA GLN A 467 7.89 24.38 -10.42
C GLN A 467 9.14 25.08 -10.91
#